data_AF-A0A1Y3XKC0-F1
#
_entry.id   AF-A0A1Y3XKC0-F1
#
_cell.length_a   1.000
_cell.length_b   1.000
_cell.length_c   1.000
_cell.angle_alpha   90.00
_cell.angle_beta   90.00
_cell.angle_gamma   90.00
#
_symmetry.space_group_name_H-M   'P 1'
#
loop_
_entity.id
_entity.type
_entity.pdbx_description
1 polymer ?
#
loop_
_entity_poly.entity_id
_entity_poly.type
_entity_poly.pdbx_seq_one_letter_code
_entity_poly.pdbx_strand_id
1 'polypeptide(L)'
;MTIIEIAAREDGGHGLQSQSHRTECWLEGWIVVPPQLEKAAWDCCGYCDLKIEDGVLVDLTPGQIPEPEPAPEPEPTEAERLRADVDYLAIMTGVEL
;
A
#
# COMPACT_ATOMS: atom_id res chain seq x y z
N MET A 1 -16.16 4.02 14.96
CA MET A 1 -15.17 3.24 15.72
C MET A 1 -14.13 2.74 14.74
N THR A 2 -12.85 2.89 15.04
CA THR A 2 -11.78 2.33 14.21
C THR A 2 -11.39 0.94 14.74
N ILE A 3 -11.15 0.01 13.83
CA ILE A 3 -10.63 -1.32 14.15
C ILE A 3 -9.38 -1.60 13.30
N ILE A 4 -8.46 -2.36 13.87
CA ILE A 4 -7.21 -2.77 13.21
C ILE A 4 -7.06 -4.29 13.31
N GLU A 5 -6.54 -4.90 12.25
CA GLU A 5 -6.23 -6.32 12.19
C GLU A 5 -5.05 -6.63 13.12
N ILE A 6 -5.13 -7.68 13.93
CA ILE A 6 -4.08 -8.05 14.89
C ILE A 6 -2.86 -8.63 14.17
N ALA A 7 -3.10 -9.45 13.16
CA ALA A 7 -2.03 -10.01 12.33
C ALA A 7 -1.60 -8.99 11.27
N ALA A 8 -0.29 -8.76 11.17
CA ALA A 8 0.27 -8.04 10.04
C ALA A 8 0.19 -8.90 8.77
N ARG A 9 0.00 -8.25 7.63
CA ARG A 9 0.06 -8.87 6.29
C ARG A 9 1.51 -9.06 5.87
N GLU A 10 1.73 -9.72 4.73
CA GLU A 10 3.08 -9.96 4.20
C GLU A 10 3.87 -8.68 3.89
N ASP A 11 3.16 -7.57 3.62
CA ASP A 11 3.74 -6.24 3.41
C ASP A 11 4.09 -5.50 4.72
N GLY A 12 3.80 -6.09 5.88
CA GLY A 12 3.98 -5.49 7.21
C GLY A 12 2.87 -4.53 7.63
N GLY A 13 1.84 -4.34 6.80
CA GLY A 13 0.68 -3.52 7.11
C GLY A 13 -0.41 -4.31 7.84
N HIS A 14 -1.13 -3.64 8.74
CA HIS A 14 -2.36 -4.15 9.32
C HIS A 14 -3.57 -3.64 8.54
N GLY A 15 -4.60 -4.46 8.39
CA GLY A 15 -5.89 -3.97 7.90
C GLY A 15 -6.44 -2.90 8.85
N LEU A 16 -6.83 -1.74 8.32
CA LEU A 16 -7.38 -0.62 9.09
C LEU A 16 -8.76 -0.25 8.54
N GLN A 17 -9.78 -0.23 9.39
CA GLN A 17 -11.16 0.04 8.96
C GLN A 17 -11.88 0.99 9.89
N SER A 18 -12.66 1.91 9.30
CA SER A 18 -13.65 2.70 10.02
C SER A 18 -15.01 2.01 9.98
N GLN A 19 -15.53 1.66 11.16
CA GLN A 19 -16.84 1.04 11.35
C GLN A 19 -17.82 2.09 11.86
N SER A 20 -18.60 2.65 10.92
CA SER A 20 -19.68 3.60 11.22
C SER A 20 -20.84 2.88 11.94
N HIS A 21 -21.42 3.53 12.95
CA HIS A 21 -22.58 3.04 13.71
C HIS A 21 -22.37 1.74 14.52
N ARG A 22 -21.12 1.31 14.72
CA ARG A 22 -20.76 0.17 15.57
C ARG A 22 -20.12 0.66 16.87
N THR A 23 -20.41 -0.03 17.96
CA THR A 23 -19.91 0.26 19.31
C THR A 23 -18.85 -0.75 19.78
N GLU A 24 -18.76 -1.92 19.15
CA GLU A 24 -17.81 -2.98 19.51
C GLU A 24 -17.27 -3.72 18.29
N CYS A 25 -16.09 -4.32 18.43
CA CYS A 25 -15.48 -5.17 17.41
C CYS A 25 -16.00 -6.61 17.54
N TRP A 26 -16.43 -7.16 16.42
CA TRP A 26 -17.09 -8.46 16.27
C TRP A 26 -16.39 -9.32 15.21
N LEU A 27 -15.33 -8.79 14.61
CA LEU A 27 -14.49 -9.49 13.64
C LEU A 27 -13.38 -10.23 14.38
N GLU A 28 -13.29 -11.53 14.16
CA GLU A 28 -12.20 -12.34 14.69
C GLU A 28 -10.87 -11.90 14.06
N GLY A 29 -9.81 -11.80 14.89
CA GLY A 29 -8.51 -11.31 14.44
C GLY A 29 -8.42 -9.79 14.31
N TRP A 30 -9.43 -9.03 14.76
CA TRP A 30 -9.43 -7.57 14.79
C TRP A 30 -9.60 -7.04 16.21
N ILE A 31 -9.00 -5.89 16.48
CA ILE A 31 -9.05 -5.20 17.77
C ILE A 31 -9.54 -3.77 17.59
N VAL A 32 -10.24 -3.25 18.60
CA VAL A 32 -10.66 -1.84 18.61
C VAL A 32 -9.42 -0.97 18.79
N VAL A 33 -9.29 0.05 17.94
CA VAL A 33 -8.29 1.11 18.13
C VAL A 33 -8.88 2.15 19.08
N PRO A 34 -8.27 2.40 20.24
CA PRO A 34 -8.74 3.43 21.14
C PRO A 34 -8.68 4.82 20.48
N PRO A 35 -9.63 5.74 20.80
CA PRO A 35 -9.67 7.09 20.20
C PRO A 35 -8.35 7.87 20.25
N GLN A 36 -7.55 7.68 21.31
CA GLN A 36 -6.25 8.33 21.44
C GLN A 36 -5.19 7.82 20.45
N LEU A 37 -5.34 6.59 19.95
CA LEU A 37 -4.43 5.96 18.98
C LEU A 37 -4.96 6.04 17.54
N GLU A 38 -6.25 6.37 17.34
CA GLU A 38 -6.87 6.40 16.00
C GLU A 38 -6.07 7.27 15.03
N LYS A 39 -5.72 8.50 15.42
CA LYS A 39 -4.96 9.40 14.54
C LYS A 39 -3.61 8.78 14.14
N ALA A 40 -2.88 8.19 15.08
CA ALA A 40 -1.58 7.60 14.80
C ALA A 40 -1.70 6.38 13.88
N ALA A 41 -2.71 5.53 14.08
CA ALA A 41 -3.00 4.39 13.22
C ALA A 41 -3.32 4.82 11.77
N TRP A 42 -4.09 5.89 11.61
CA TRP A 42 -4.42 6.45 10.29
C TRP A 42 -3.24 7.17 9.65
N ASP A 43 -2.43 7.90 10.42
CA ASP A 43 -1.23 8.58 9.92
C ASP A 43 -0.19 7.59 9.37
N CYS A 44 -0.09 6.39 9.97
CA CYS A 44 0.78 5.31 9.49
C CYS A 44 0.07 4.35 8.52
N CYS A 45 -1.19 4.61 8.13
CA CYS A 45 -1.98 3.75 7.24
C CYS A 45 -2.04 2.27 7.68
N GLY A 46 -1.99 2.00 8.99
CA GLY A 46 -1.93 0.62 9.53
C GLY A 46 -0.55 -0.04 9.50
N TYR A 47 0.50 0.63 9.01
CA TYR A 47 1.89 0.16 9.14
C TYR A 47 2.44 0.54 10.51
N CYS A 48 2.14 -0.29 11.51
CA CYS A 48 2.59 -0.06 12.87
C CYS A 48 2.72 -1.37 13.66
N ASP A 49 3.66 -1.42 14.58
CA ASP A 49 3.74 -2.51 15.55
C ASP A 49 2.69 -2.28 16.65
N LEU A 50 1.80 -3.25 16.84
CA LEU A 50 0.73 -3.19 17.83
C LEU A 50 1.19 -3.72 19.18
N LYS A 51 0.96 -2.96 20.25
CA LYS A 51 1.13 -3.42 21.62
C LYS A 51 -0.23 -3.74 22.23
N ILE A 52 -0.47 -5.02 22.47
CA ILE A 52 -1.75 -5.52 23.01
C ILE A 52 -1.52 -6.09 24.41
N GLU A 53 -2.27 -5.60 25.39
CA GLU A 53 -2.27 -6.08 26.77
C GLU A 53 -3.71 -6.46 27.17
N ASP A 54 -3.90 -7.64 27.76
CA ASP A 54 -5.21 -8.16 28.17
C ASP A 54 -6.30 -8.12 27.06
N GLY A 55 -5.89 -8.27 25.80
CA GLY A 55 -6.80 -8.22 24.64
C GLY A 55 -7.23 -6.82 24.24
N VAL A 56 -6.57 -5.78 24.76
CA VAL A 56 -6.80 -4.36 24.43
C VAL A 56 -5.55 -3.76 23.80
N LEU A 57 -5.72 -2.99 22.72
CA LEU A 57 -4.63 -2.23 22.12
C LEU A 57 -4.26 -1.08 23.06
N VAL A 58 -3.07 -1.15 23.66
CA VAL A 58 -2.61 -0.13 24.62
C VAL A 58 -1.70 0.90 23.97
N ASP A 59 -0.99 0.51 22.92
CA ASP A 59 -0.05 1.39 22.21
C ASP A 59 0.18 0.91 20.77
N LEU A 60 0.69 1.79 19.93
CA LEU A 60 1.17 1.44 18.60
C LEU A 60 2.44 2.24 18.25
N THR A 61 3.39 1.57 17.61
CA THR A 61 4.62 2.21 17.12
C THR A 61 4.57 2.29 15.60
N PRO A 62 4.55 3.50 15.00
CA PRO A 62 4.57 3.64 13.54
C PRO A 62 5.79 2.98 12.91
N GLY A 63 5.56 2.15 11.90
CA GLY A 63 6.59 1.50 11.10
C GLY A 63 6.90 2.26 9.81
N GLN A 64 7.74 1.67 8.96
CA GLN A 64 7.94 2.19 7.60
C GLN A 64 6.79 1.75 6.70
N ILE A 65 6.19 2.71 6.02
CA ILE A 65 5.28 2.43 4.90
C ILE A 65 6.17 1.99 3.72
N PRO A 66 5.91 0.83 3.11
CA PRO A 66 6.68 0.35 1.96
C PRO A 66 6.58 1.36 0.82
N GLU A 67 7.70 1.55 0.11
CA GLU A 67 7.69 2.38 -1.08
C GLU A 67 6.79 1.73 -2.15
N PRO A 68 5.97 2.53 -2.85
CA PRO A 68 5.14 2.00 -3.92
C PRO A 68 6.04 1.39 -5.01
N GLU A 69 5.62 0.26 -5.57
CA GLU A 69 6.30 -0.29 -6.74
C GLU A 69 6.34 0.77 -7.86
N PRO A 70 7.48 0.91 -8.56
CA PRO A 70 7.58 1.84 -9.68
C PRO A 70 6.51 1.48 -10.71
N ALA A 71 5.83 2.50 -11.24
CA ALA A 71 4.88 2.30 -12.33
C ALA A 71 5.59 1.58 -13.49
N PRO A 72 4.91 0.65 -14.18
CA PRO A 72 5.48 0.01 -15.35
C PRO A 72 5.87 1.07 -16.37
N GLU A 73 6.98 0.86 -17.07
CA GLU A 73 7.36 1.72 -18.19
C GLU A 73 6.21 1.75 -19.20
N PRO A 74 5.84 2.94 -19.72
CA PRO A 74 4.78 3.03 -20.70
C PRO A 74 5.13 2.20 -21.93
N GLU A 75 4.15 1.47 -22.47
CA GLU A 75 4.35 0.80 -23.75
C GLU A 75 4.71 1.84 -24.83
N PRO A 76 5.66 1.52 -25.74
CA PRO A 76 6.04 2.45 -26.79
C PRO A 76 4.85 2.76 -27.68
N THR A 77 4.68 4.03 -28.00
CA THR A 77 3.62 4.51 -28.88
C THR A 77 3.80 3.96 -30.30
N GLU A 78 2.73 3.96 -31.11
CA GLU A 78 2.82 3.55 -32.51
C GLU A 78 3.87 4.35 -33.29
N ALA A 79 4.03 5.65 -32.98
CA ALA A 79 5.02 6.50 -33.62
C ALA A 79 6.46 6.12 -33.24
N GLU A 80 6.71 5.75 -31.99
CA GLU A 80 8.02 5.27 -31.52
C GLU A 80 8.35 3.90 -32.10
N ARG A 81 7.36 3.01 -32.18
CA ARG A 81 7.50 1.71 -32.85
C ARG A 81 7.80 1.88 -34.34
N LEU A 82 7.05 2.74 -35.02
CA LEU A 82 7.29 3.04 -36.44
C LEU A 82 8.66 3.67 -36.65
N ARG A 83 9.09 4.57 -35.77
CA ARG A 83 10.43 5.16 -35.83
C ARG A 83 11.50 4.08 -35.65
N ALA A 84 11.36 3.18 -34.69
CA ALA A 84 12.29 2.06 -34.50
C ALA A 84 12.36 1.14 -35.73
N ASP A 85 11.22 0.83 -36.36
CA ASP A 85 11.16 0.03 -37.58
C ASP A 85 11.87 0.73 -38.75
N VAL A 86 11.64 2.04 -38.90
CA VAL A 86 12.27 2.86 -39.95
C VAL A 86 13.78 3.00 -39.72
N ASP A 87 14.21 3.26 -38.49
CA ASP A 87 15.62 3.33 -38.12
C ASP A 87 16.33 1.98 -38.37
N TYR A 88 15.68 0.87 -38.03
CA TYR A 88 16.22 -0.47 -38.31
C TYR A 88 16.40 -0.71 -39.81
N LEU A 89 15.41 -0.35 -40.63
CA LEU A 89 15.50 -0.48 -42.09
C LEU A 89 16.60 0.41 -42.68
N ALA A 90 16.74 1.64 -42.18
CA ALA A 90 17.79 2.57 -42.59
C ALA A 90 19.18 2.00 -42.32
N ILE A 91 19.41 1.46 -41.10
CA ILE A 91 20.66 0.79 -40.74
C ILE A 91 20.93 -0.42 -41.65
N MET A 92 19.91 -1.25 -41.91
CA MET A 92 20.06 -2.47 -42.72
C MET A 92 20.28 -2.20 -44.21
N THR A 93 19.79 -1.07 -44.72
CA THR A 93 19.88 -0.70 -46.14
C THR A 93 20.96 0.33 -46.44
N GLY A 94 21.61 0.90 -45.41
CA GLY A 94 22.62 1.94 -45.56
C GLY A 94 22.06 3.28 -46.03
N VAL A 95 20.78 3.53 -45.76
CA VAL A 95 20.10 4.78 -46.08
C VAL A 95 20.16 5.70 -44.86
N GLU A 96 20.64 6.93 -45.01
CA GLU A 96 20.49 7.98 -43.99
C GLU A 96 19.07 8.57 -44.08
N LEU A 97 18.41 8.73 -42.93
CA LEU A 97 17.06 9.28 -42.79
C LEU A 97 17.06 10.79 -42.56
#